data_AF-A0A0C9S4Q2-F1
#
_entry.id   AF-A0A0C9S4Q2-F1
#
_cell.length_a   1.000
_cell.length_b   1.000
_cell.length_c   1.000
_cell.angle_alpha   90.00
_cell.angle_beta   90.00
_cell.angle_gamma   90.00
#
_symmetry.space_group_name_H-M   'P 1'
#
loop_
_entity.id
_entity.type
_entity.pdbx_description
1 polymer ?
#
loop_
_entity_poly.entity_id
_entity_poly.type
_entity_poly.pdbx_seq_one_letter_code
_entity_poly.pdbx_strand_id
1 'polypeptide(L)'
;MGKITASILCFLAGAIGSCCAANPAYSPWHHCKGHYITPGPKSPCAYYCYNLITGWSHGTLGDGAPCTLSKGRHTAGQCIRGVCIEISPPRYATCDGVYRGRGYAPSCHYTCRDRLRQRKQKNYFYGTPCLNTDKLGNPFGAAGICKNGRCIEHDDLGKIRHGSAIQT
;
A
#
# COMPACT_ATOMS: atom_id res chain seq x y z
N MET A 1 67.85 -30.71 -5.74
CA MET A 1 67.03 -31.95 -5.80
C MET A 1 66.25 -32.06 -4.50
N GLY A 2 64.91 -32.22 -4.54
CA GLY A 2 64.17 -32.66 -3.33
C GLY A 2 62.80 -32.03 -3.04
N LYS A 3 61.84 -32.23 -3.95
CA LYS A 3 60.41 -32.54 -3.71
C LYS A 3 59.50 -31.57 -2.93
N ILE A 4 58.60 -30.99 -3.73
CA ILE A 4 57.25 -30.49 -3.43
C ILE A 4 56.42 -31.55 -2.71
N THR A 5 55.75 -31.19 -1.61
CA THR A 5 54.39 -31.67 -1.27
C THR A 5 53.66 -30.59 -0.48
N ALA A 6 53.05 -29.67 -1.22
CA ALA A 6 51.89 -28.92 -0.76
C ALA A 6 50.70 -29.88 -0.74
N SER A 7 50.28 -30.34 0.43
CA SER A 7 48.95 -30.93 0.66
C SER A 7 48.76 -31.15 2.15
N ILE A 8 47.57 -30.79 2.63
CA ILE A 8 47.03 -31.07 3.97
C ILE A 8 47.41 -30.04 5.03
N LEU A 9 46.75 -28.87 5.00
CA LEU A 9 46.22 -28.20 6.20
C LEU A 9 45.23 -27.05 5.88
N CYS A 10 44.46 -27.17 4.79
CA CYS A 10 43.34 -26.27 4.47
C CYS A 10 41.97 -26.94 4.66
N PHE A 11 41.79 -27.76 5.71
CA PHE A 11 40.52 -28.42 5.99
C PHE A 11 39.92 -28.12 7.38
N LEU A 12 40.41 -27.11 8.10
CA LEU A 12 39.80 -26.65 9.35
C LEU A 12 39.53 -25.13 9.37
N ALA A 13 39.14 -24.56 8.23
CA ALA A 13 38.61 -23.20 8.14
C ALA A 13 37.18 -23.17 7.54
N GLY A 14 36.47 -24.31 7.58
CA GLY A 14 35.18 -24.51 6.90
C GLY A 14 33.95 -24.47 7.81
N ALA A 15 33.99 -23.77 8.96
CA ALA A 15 32.86 -23.74 9.89
C ALA A 15 32.73 -22.45 10.71
N ILE A 16 33.03 -21.29 10.13
CA ILE A 16 32.47 -20.02 10.64
C ILE A 16 31.56 -19.52 9.55
N GLY A 17 30.33 -20.00 9.61
CA GLY A 17 29.27 -19.68 8.68
C GLY A 17 29.17 -18.18 8.49
N SER A 18 28.99 -17.78 7.23
CA SER A 18 28.57 -16.44 6.84
C SER A 18 27.51 -15.93 7.80
N CYS A 19 27.92 -15.09 8.74
CA CYS A 19 27.03 -14.18 9.44
C CYS A 19 26.60 -13.15 8.40
N CYS A 20 25.71 -13.54 7.50
CA CYS A 20 24.85 -12.60 6.80
C CYS A 20 23.99 -11.95 7.89
N ALA A 21 24.56 -10.97 8.60
CA ALA A 21 23.81 -9.98 9.32
C ALA A 21 23.08 -9.16 8.24
N ALA A 22 21.96 -9.70 7.77
CA ALA A 22 20.98 -8.92 7.04
C ALA A 22 20.62 -7.78 7.99
N ASN A 23 21.03 -6.55 7.63
CA ASN A 23 20.55 -5.36 8.31
C ASN A 23 19.02 -5.48 8.42
N PRO A 24 18.43 -5.32 9.62
CA PRO A 24 16.99 -5.47 9.77
C PRO A 24 16.33 -4.50 8.79
N ALA A 25 15.64 -5.06 7.79
CA ALA A 25 14.94 -4.28 6.79
C ALA A 25 14.03 -3.30 7.53
N TYR A 26 14.32 -2.01 7.39
CA TYR A 26 13.50 -0.96 7.99
C TYR A 26 12.09 -1.11 7.43
N SER A 27 11.15 -1.48 8.29
CA SER A 27 9.75 -1.52 7.93
C SER A 27 9.16 -0.13 8.17
N PRO A 28 8.53 0.49 7.16
CA PRO A 28 7.85 1.76 7.35
C PRO A 28 6.66 1.65 8.32
N TRP A 29 6.23 0.44 8.67
CA TRP A 29 5.02 0.18 9.44
C TRP A 29 5.27 -0.16 10.92
N HIS A 30 6.51 -0.46 11.31
CA HIS A 30 6.85 -0.78 12.71
C HIS A 30 8.29 -0.43 13.07
N HIS A 31 8.52 -0.10 14.33
CA HIS A 31 9.84 0.26 14.85
C HIS A 31 10.59 -0.90 15.53
N CYS A 32 10.22 -2.15 15.24
CA CYS A 32 10.92 -3.31 15.81
C CYS A 32 12.37 -3.39 15.32
N LYS A 33 13.33 -3.26 16.24
CA LYS A 33 14.78 -3.41 15.99
C LYS A 33 15.30 -4.82 16.27
N GLY A 34 14.44 -5.74 16.71
CA GLY A 34 14.80 -7.10 17.10
C GLY A 34 14.05 -8.15 16.29
N HIS A 35 13.77 -9.31 16.90
CA HIS A 35 12.98 -10.36 16.27
C HIS A 35 11.51 -9.94 16.21
N TYR A 36 11.02 -9.69 15.00
CA TYR A 36 9.66 -9.27 14.72
C TYR A 36 8.74 -10.48 14.56
N ILE A 37 7.63 -10.48 15.29
CA ILE A 37 6.56 -11.46 15.15
C ILE A 37 5.37 -10.78 14.48
N THR A 38 4.96 -11.35 13.34
CA THR A 38 3.87 -10.84 12.52
C THR A 38 2.52 -10.88 13.26
N PRO A 39 1.60 -9.96 12.93
CA PRO A 39 0.26 -9.95 13.50
C PRO A 39 -0.50 -11.26 13.25
N GLY A 40 -1.18 -11.72 14.30
CA GLY A 40 -2.05 -12.89 14.24
C GLY A 40 -3.50 -12.54 13.86
N PRO A 41 -4.34 -13.54 13.58
CA PRO A 41 -5.74 -13.34 13.15
C PRO A 41 -6.62 -12.69 14.23
N LYS A 42 -6.27 -12.83 15.51
CA LYS A 42 -6.99 -12.19 16.63
C LYS A 42 -6.63 -10.71 16.80
N SER A 43 -5.48 -10.30 16.28
CA SER A 43 -4.91 -8.96 16.45
C SER A 43 -4.16 -8.56 15.18
N PRO A 44 -4.86 -8.36 14.05
CA PRO A 44 -4.25 -8.23 12.72
C PRO A 44 -3.40 -6.98 12.51
N CYS A 45 -3.41 -6.05 13.48
CA CYS A 45 -2.61 -4.83 13.48
C CYS A 45 -1.65 -4.73 14.68
N ALA A 46 -1.59 -5.75 15.54
CA ALA A 46 -0.68 -5.76 16.68
C ALA A 46 0.49 -6.71 16.39
N TYR A 47 1.70 -6.28 16.76
CA TYR A 47 2.90 -7.08 16.61
C TYR A 47 3.64 -7.22 17.94
N TYR A 48 4.48 -8.25 18.02
CA TYR A 48 5.43 -8.42 19.11
C TYR A 48 6.86 -8.26 18.58
N CYS A 49 7.72 -7.70 19.41
CA CYS A 49 9.11 -7.50 19.09
C CYS A 49 9.97 -7.96 20.27
N TYR A 50 10.87 -8.89 20.01
CA TYR A 50 11.83 -9.36 21.01
C TYR A 50 13.21 -8.80 20.74
N ASN A 51 13.77 -8.11 21.73
CA ASN A 51 15.12 -7.56 21.69
C ASN A 51 15.95 -8.18 22.81
N LEU A 52 17.21 -8.52 22.55
CA LEU A 52 18.10 -9.14 23.54
C LEU A 52 18.41 -8.23 24.73
N ILE A 53 18.36 -6.91 24.53
CA ILE A 53 18.67 -5.90 25.55
C ILE A 53 17.41 -5.49 26.32
N THR A 54 16.32 -5.19 25.62
CA THR A 54 15.09 -4.66 26.23
C THR A 54 14.01 -5.71 26.49
N GLY A 55 14.22 -6.95 26.06
CA GLY A 55 13.26 -8.04 26.19
C GLY A 55 12.06 -7.93 25.24
N TRP A 56 10.91 -8.45 25.68
CA TRP A 56 9.66 -8.43 24.92
C TRP A 56 9.01 -7.05 24.95
N SER A 57 8.59 -6.60 23.78
CA SER A 57 7.76 -5.42 23.59
C SER A 57 6.58 -5.74 22.67
N HIS A 58 5.50 -4.99 22.81
CA HIS A 58 4.33 -5.06 21.95
C HIS A 58 4.11 -3.70 21.30
N GLY A 59 3.55 -3.70 20.09
CA GLY A 59 3.28 -2.49 19.35
C GLY A 59 2.14 -2.65 18.37
N THR A 60 1.80 -1.56 17.71
CA THR A 60 0.75 -1.50 16.70
C THR A 60 1.37 -1.07 15.39
N LEU A 61 0.97 -1.72 14.29
CA LEU A 61 1.37 -1.29 12.96
C LEU A 61 0.84 0.11 12.69
N GLY A 62 1.65 0.92 12.00
CA GLY A 62 1.29 2.27 11.57
C GLY A 62 0.09 2.27 10.61
N ASP A 63 -0.56 3.43 10.52
CA ASP A 63 -1.71 3.62 9.62
C ASP A 63 -1.32 3.33 8.16
N GLY A 64 -2.15 2.55 7.47
CA GLY A 64 -1.91 2.10 6.09
C GLY A 64 -1.21 0.74 5.96
N ALA A 65 -0.69 0.18 7.06
CA ALA A 65 -0.05 -1.14 7.02
C ALA A 65 -1.06 -2.23 6.60
N PRO A 66 -0.67 -3.18 5.72
CA PRO A 66 -1.59 -4.22 5.25
C PRO A 66 -1.98 -5.17 6.38
N CYS A 67 -3.24 -5.58 6.41
CA CYS A 67 -3.79 -6.50 7.40
C CYS A 67 -4.83 -7.45 6.81
N THR A 68 -5.14 -8.52 7.52
CA THR A 68 -6.10 -9.55 7.07
C THR A 68 -7.27 -9.65 8.05
N LEU A 69 -8.49 -9.57 7.53
CA LEU A 69 -9.71 -9.73 8.33
C LEU A 69 -9.95 -11.22 8.64
N SER A 70 -10.19 -11.56 9.91
CA SER A 70 -10.36 -12.97 10.33
C SER A 70 -11.66 -13.63 9.84
N LYS A 71 -12.63 -12.84 9.36
CA LYS A 71 -13.97 -13.33 9.01
C LYS A 71 -14.04 -13.89 7.59
N GLY A 72 -13.57 -15.13 7.40
CA GLY A 72 -13.99 -16.07 6.34
C GLY A 72 -13.68 -15.69 4.89
N ARG A 73 -13.12 -14.51 4.64
CA ARG A 73 -12.57 -14.10 3.36
C ARG A 73 -11.21 -13.49 3.66
N HIS A 74 -10.17 -13.92 2.94
CA HIS A 74 -8.84 -13.31 2.97
C HIS A 74 -8.88 -11.91 2.32
N THR A 75 -9.79 -11.05 2.79
CA THR A 75 -9.95 -9.70 2.29
C THR A 75 -8.84 -8.88 2.89
N ALA A 76 -8.02 -8.31 2.00
CA ALA A 76 -7.00 -7.36 2.39
C ALA A 76 -7.65 -6.11 2.99
N GLY A 77 -7.12 -5.67 4.11
CA GLY A 77 -7.46 -4.42 4.76
C GLY A 77 -6.21 -3.60 5.03
N GLN A 78 -6.41 -2.46 5.68
CA GLN A 78 -5.33 -1.66 6.25
C GLN A 78 -5.57 -1.41 7.73
N CYS A 79 -4.47 -1.32 8.47
CA CYS A 79 -4.48 -0.86 9.85
C CYS A 79 -4.77 0.64 9.89
N ILE A 80 -5.77 1.02 10.67
CA ILE A 80 -6.11 2.40 10.96
C ILE A 80 -6.37 2.47 12.46
N ARG A 81 -5.56 3.23 13.19
CA ARG A 81 -5.63 3.37 14.66
C ARG A 81 -5.66 2.02 15.39
N GLY A 82 -4.87 1.06 14.90
CA GLY A 82 -4.76 -0.29 15.46
C GLY A 82 -5.90 -1.26 15.14
N VAL A 83 -6.84 -0.88 14.28
CA VAL A 83 -7.94 -1.74 13.82
C VAL A 83 -7.74 -2.07 12.35
N CYS A 84 -7.93 -3.34 11.98
CA CYS A 84 -7.90 -3.75 10.58
C CYS A 84 -9.23 -3.41 9.90
N ILE A 85 -9.19 -2.49 8.96
CA ILE A 85 -10.37 -2.00 8.23
C ILE A 85 -10.33 -2.55 6.80
N GLU A 86 -11.46 -3.11 6.35
CA GLU A 86 -11.64 -3.53 4.96
C GLU A 86 -11.51 -2.32 4.02
N ILE A 87 -10.59 -2.42 3.06
CA ILE A 87 -10.53 -1.52 1.91
C ILE A 87 -11.12 -2.28 0.74
N SER A 88 -12.44 -2.42 0.74
CA SER A 88 -13.12 -2.76 -0.49
C SER A 88 -13.33 -1.48 -1.30
N PRO A 89 -12.95 -1.45 -2.59
CA PRO A 89 -13.51 -0.45 -3.48
C PRO A 89 -15.04 -0.57 -3.43
N PRO A 90 -15.78 0.55 -3.56
CA PRO A 90 -17.24 0.55 -3.40
C PRO A 90 -17.85 -0.59 -4.23
N ARG A 91 -18.55 -1.51 -3.55
CA ARG A 91 -19.21 -2.66 -4.18
C ARG A 91 -20.22 -2.13 -5.19
N TYR A 92 -19.84 -2.12 -6.48
CA TYR A 92 -20.59 -1.61 -7.63
C TYR A 92 -21.48 -0.40 -7.31
N ALA A 93 -21.00 0.81 -7.61
CA ALA A 93 -21.86 1.98 -7.47
C ALA A 93 -23.10 1.83 -8.38
N THR A 94 -24.22 2.36 -7.90
CA THR A 94 -25.35 2.70 -8.78
C THR A 94 -24.83 3.58 -9.93
N CYS A 95 -25.41 3.47 -11.13
CA CYS A 95 -24.97 4.26 -12.29
C CYS A 95 -25.39 5.75 -12.20
N ASP A 96 -25.34 6.34 -11.01
CA ASP A 96 -25.85 7.66 -10.63
C ASP A 96 -24.76 8.71 -10.43
N GLY A 97 -23.49 8.37 -10.63
CA GLY A 97 -22.40 9.34 -10.67
C GLY A 97 -21.86 9.77 -9.30
N VAL A 98 -22.37 9.18 -8.20
CA VAL A 98 -22.02 9.58 -6.83
C VAL A 98 -20.97 8.64 -6.23
N TYR A 99 -19.84 9.21 -5.79
CA TYR A 99 -18.82 8.50 -5.02
C TYR A 99 -19.33 8.21 -3.60
N ARG A 100 -19.26 6.94 -3.20
CA ARG A 100 -19.70 6.45 -1.87
C ARG A 100 -18.56 5.80 -1.09
N GLY A 101 -17.35 5.86 -1.61
CA GLY A 101 -16.17 5.39 -0.88
C GLY A 101 -15.78 6.38 0.23
N ARG A 102 -14.86 5.96 1.08
CA ARG A 102 -14.23 6.86 2.06
C ARG A 102 -13.15 7.71 1.38
N GLY A 103 -12.93 8.92 1.90
CA GLY A 103 -11.89 9.83 1.43
C GLY A 103 -12.07 10.27 -0.02
N TYR A 104 -11.00 10.21 -0.80
CA TYR A 104 -10.96 10.63 -2.19
C TYR A 104 -11.22 9.45 -3.14
N ALA A 105 -11.86 9.72 -4.27
CA ALA A 105 -11.94 8.75 -5.35
C ALA A 105 -10.53 8.52 -5.96
N PRO A 106 -10.06 7.27 -6.11
CA PRO A 106 -8.74 6.98 -6.71
C PRO A 106 -8.72 7.22 -8.23
N SER A 107 -9.90 7.36 -8.84
CA SER A 107 -10.05 7.80 -10.23
C SER A 107 -11.40 8.46 -10.44
N CYS A 108 -11.54 9.21 -11.52
CA CYS A 108 -12.79 9.88 -11.90
C CYS A 108 -13.72 9.01 -12.76
N HIS A 109 -13.38 7.72 -12.89
CA HIS A 109 -14.19 6.71 -13.56
C HIS A 109 -14.60 5.64 -12.56
N TYR A 110 -15.75 5.02 -12.80
CA TYR A 110 -16.19 3.90 -12.00
C TYR A 110 -16.97 2.89 -12.84
N THR A 111 -16.97 1.66 -12.35
CA THR A 111 -17.81 0.60 -12.87
C THR A 111 -19.13 0.58 -12.11
N CYS A 112 -20.24 0.57 -12.83
CA CYS A 112 -21.58 0.40 -12.29
C CYS A 112 -22.34 -0.72 -12.99
N ARG A 113 -23.46 -1.14 -12.39
CA ARG A 113 -24.46 -1.99 -13.05
C ARG A 113 -25.72 -1.18 -13.30
N ASP A 114 -26.22 -1.21 -14.54
CA ASP A 114 -27.47 -0.54 -14.88
C ASP A 114 -28.70 -1.37 -14.48
N ARG A 115 -29.89 -0.86 -14.82
CA ARG A 115 -31.18 -1.54 -14.51
C ARG A 115 -31.28 -2.93 -15.15
N LEU A 116 -30.55 -3.17 -16.25
CA LEU A 116 -30.48 -4.45 -16.96
C LEU A 116 -29.33 -5.32 -16.46
N ARG A 117 -28.69 -4.95 -15.33
CA ARG A 117 -27.51 -5.60 -14.74
C ARG A 117 -26.28 -5.62 -15.66
N GLN A 118 -26.26 -4.80 -16.71
CA GLN A 118 -25.10 -4.70 -17.58
C GLN A 118 -24.02 -3.85 -16.92
N ARG A 119 -22.77 -4.30 -17.03
CA ARG A 119 -21.60 -3.58 -16.52
C ARG A 119 -21.33 -2.40 -17.45
N LYS A 120 -21.29 -1.19 -16.88
CA LYS A 120 -20.97 0.05 -17.61
C LYS A 120 -19.86 0.81 -16.89
N GLN A 121 -19.00 1.44 -17.68
CA GLN A 121 -18.03 2.40 -17.19
C GLN A 121 -18.65 3.80 -17.30
N LYS A 122 -18.63 4.56 -16.21
CA LYS A 122 -19.14 5.93 -16.15
C LYS A 122 -18.16 6.85 -15.44
N ASN A 123 -18.35 8.16 -15.61
CA ASN A 123 -17.59 9.18 -14.89
C ASN A 123 -18.35 9.58 -13.63
N TYR A 124 -17.61 9.83 -12.54
CA TYR A 124 -18.16 10.54 -11.40
C TYR A 124 -18.56 11.96 -11.78
N PHE A 125 -19.47 12.56 -10.99
CA PHE A 125 -19.88 13.94 -11.22
C PHE A 125 -18.74 14.94 -11.10
N TYR A 126 -18.89 16.05 -11.82
CA TYR A 126 -18.00 17.20 -11.69
C TYR A 126 -17.94 17.66 -10.23
N GLY A 127 -16.73 17.91 -9.73
CA GLY A 127 -16.52 18.33 -8.33
C GLY A 127 -16.33 17.20 -7.33
N THR A 128 -16.49 15.94 -7.74
CA THR A 128 -16.19 14.78 -6.86
C THR A 128 -14.72 14.82 -6.41
N PRO A 129 -14.42 14.80 -5.11
CA PRO A 129 -13.03 14.78 -4.63
C PRO A 129 -12.28 13.54 -5.12
N CYS A 130 -11.08 13.72 -5.63
CA CYS A 130 -10.24 12.65 -6.16
C CYS A 130 -8.78 12.81 -5.77
N LEU A 131 -8.04 11.71 -5.84
CA LEU A 131 -6.60 11.66 -5.59
C LEU A 131 -5.97 10.74 -6.64
N ASN A 132 -4.97 11.23 -7.36
CA ASN A 132 -4.28 10.44 -8.36
C ASN A 132 -3.52 9.29 -7.67
N THR A 133 -3.63 8.08 -8.22
CA THR A 133 -2.91 6.90 -7.72
C THR A 133 -2.06 6.26 -8.80
N ASP A 134 -0.87 5.79 -8.45
CA ASP A 134 0.03 5.10 -9.37
C ASP A 134 -0.47 3.69 -9.72
N LYS A 135 0.30 2.93 -10.51
CA LYS A 135 -0.05 1.55 -10.89
C LYS A 135 -0.13 0.58 -9.70
N LEU A 136 0.50 0.92 -8.58
CA LEU A 136 0.52 0.15 -7.34
C LEU A 136 -0.62 0.58 -6.40
N GLY A 137 -1.38 1.61 -6.76
CA GLY A 137 -2.45 2.19 -5.95
C GLY A 137 -1.96 3.18 -4.89
N ASN A 138 -0.69 3.58 -4.92
CA ASN A 138 -0.18 4.60 -4.01
C ASN A 138 -0.63 5.99 -4.47
N PRO A 139 -1.10 6.84 -3.56
CA PRO A 139 -1.45 8.21 -3.90
C PRO A 139 -0.22 9.01 -4.31
N PHE A 140 -0.37 9.87 -5.31
CA PHE A 140 0.64 10.84 -5.72
C PHE A 140 0.00 12.17 -6.14
N GLY A 141 0.75 13.25 -6.08
CA GLY A 141 0.25 14.60 -6.39
C GLY A 141 -0.66 15.18 -5.31
N ALA A 142 -1.26 16.33 -5.61
CA ALA A 142 -2.21 16.97 -4.71
C ALA A 142 -3.63 16.40 -4.87
N ALA A 143 -4.47 16.59 -3.86
CA ALA A 143 -5.89 16.29 -3.98
C ALA A 143 -6.54 17.20 -5.05
N GLY A 144 -7.49 16.63 -5.78
CA GLY A 144 -8.17 17.29 -6.89
C GLY A 144 -9.67 17.08 -6.92
N ILE A 145 -10.27 17.52 -8.02
CA ILE A 145 -11.68 17.30 -8.33
C ILE A 145 -11.87 16.66 -9.70
N CYS A 146 -12.90 15.82 -9.82
CA CYS A 146 -13.25 15.21 -11.09
C CYS A 146 -13.80 16.23 -12.08
N LYS A 147 -13.27 16.23 -13.31
CA LYS A 147 -13.75 16.99 -14.46
C LYS A 147 -13.55 16.18 -15.73
N ASN A 148 -14.64 15.91 -16.45
CA ASN A 148 -14.62 15.14 -17.71
C ASN A 148 -13.87 13.79 -17.59
N GLY A 149 -14.05 13.09 -16.47
CA GLY A 149 -13.38 11.82 -16.21
C GLY A 149 -11.92 11.91 -15.79
N ARG A 150 -11.35 13.11 -15.63
CA ARG A 150 -9.98 13.32 -15.14
C ARG A 150 -9.99 13.92 -13.74
N CYS A 151 -9.01 13.56 -12.92
CA CYS A 151 -8.77 14.23 -11.64
C CYS A 151 -7.90 15.46 -11.91
N ILE A 152 -8.46 16.65 -11.67
CA ILE A 152 -7.75 17.92 -11.83
C ILE A 152 -7.32 18.40 -10.46
N GLU A 153 -6.01 18.51 -10.24
CA GLU A 153 -5.44 19.00 -8.99
C GLU A 153 -5.82 20.47 -8.75
N HIS A 154 -5.90 20.87 -7.48
CA HIS A 154 -6.35 22.22 -7.11
C HIS A 154 -5.56 23.33 -7.82
N ASP A 155 -4.24 23.15 -7.93
CA ASP A 155 -3.30 24.11 -8.51
C ASP A 155 -3.49 24.32 -10.02
N ASP A 156 -4.18 23.39 -10.69
CA ASP A 156 -4.43 23.44 -12.13
C ASP A 156 -5.84 23.94 -12.49
N LEU A 157 -6.71 24.16 -11.50
CA LEU A 157 -8.05 24.70 -11.72
C LEU A 157 -8.03 26.13 -12.28
N GLY A 158 -6.97 26.91 -12.02
CA GLY A 158 -6.77 28.26 -12.54
C GLY A 158 -6.11 28.33 -13.92
N LYS A 159 -5.40 27.28 -14.37
CA LYS A 159 -4.56 27.33 -15.58
C LYS A 159 -5.29 27.02 -16.89
N ILE A 160 -6.50 26.47 -16.82
CA ILE A 160 -7.27 26.04 -18.01
C ILE A 160 -7.91 27.24 -18.77
N ARG A 161 -7.75 28.49 -18.28
CA ARG A 161 -8.34 29.68 -18.93
C ARG A 161 -7.49 30.35 -20.01
N HIS A 162 -6.29 29.86 -20.33
CA HIS A 162 -5.55 30.34 -21.51
C HIS A 162 -5.51 29.25 -22.58
N GLY A 163 -6.60 29.19 -23.35
CA GLY A 163 -6.61 28.43 -24.59
C GLY A 163 -5.52 28.95 -25.53
N SER A 164 -4.68 28.05 -26.00
CA SER A 164 -3.98 28.23 -27.27
C SER A 164 -5.03 28.45 -28.35
N ALA A 165 -5.24 29.71 -28.71
CA ALA A 165 -5.91 30.07 -29.94
C ALA A 165 -5.03 29.67 -31.12
N ILE A 166 -5.69 29.14 -32.13
CA ILE A 166 -5.25 28.74 -33.47
C ILE A 166 -4.37 29.82 -34.10
N GLN A 167 -3.27 29.43 -34.77
CA GLN A 167 -2.79 30.14 -35.95
C GLN A 167 -2.66 29.14 -37.10
N THR A 168 -3.49 29.41 -38.11
CA THR A 168 -3.53 28.87 -39.47
C THR A 168 -2.25 29.12 -40.25
#